data_AF-A0AAV0UP12-F1
#
_entry.id   AF-A0AAV0UP12-F1
#
_cell.length_a   1.000
_cell.length_b   1.000
_cell.length_c   1.000
_cell.angle_alpha   90.00
_cell.angle_beta   90.00
_cell.angle_gamma   90.00
#
_symmetry.space_group_name_H-M   'P 1'
#
loop_
_entity.id
_entity.type
_entity.pdbx_description
1 polymer ?
#
loop_
_entity_poly.entity_id
_entity_poly.type
_entity_poly.pdbx_seq_one_letter_code
_entity_poly.pdbx_strand_id
1 'polypeptide(L)'
;MADETEVETVARIQAVDIRDLYPNLAREDVTSRLCLLCAAKLKDKTHNLTRHLERHHAGALLQLLEQRNQVPRSVLASRTRRSQQEKAAATRQSVGQVEDTLLQTGDAKLVLARWLAQEQLPMNLIDNSGFREFIEVLNKQFRLPKSEELQQILGTLVTGTTDSKLTSLHNTDTMAGSGDDVILMVEMLALRATCRCSEDSPLISCSRVACDIAGKGEAKVRVLRATASLLDAQSCRGKILGRSGVLGRSFVGVVSEMQSLTSNQTEVTAGDSVKVSDKVVASPYVTREPVIPFEKQEQEQLKNSTHHGQDCTSSCIVGVSASCGTLAEYIVLPVANLSIVPPTIPDDLALLADDMSVVLSIVSELQRRHVTNIAILSDGPATILSNLLTRLLHQDVQYPAQNLHVFSTSPTSSSSVWLQHASLTPLEIFQPAAIAHVLAQQTELALDAVVDLVGSEASAEFATSLVQSMGCVVFVDRSRLELQPPSIIAMDMNTVVVRELQVVSVHDCHDYLDDALQYLATQAQSQQSAMELRKCLVASVELSQALHQLQTIPERTFEARYLQVKTDVIST
;
A
#
# COMPACT_ATOMS: atom_id res chain seq x y z
N MET A 1 -39.17 -17.71 31.01
CA MET A 1 -37.81 -17.29 30.63
C MET A 1 -38.01 -16.36 29.45
N ALA A 2 -37.92 -15.06 29.70
CA ALA A 2 -38.37 -14.02 28.77
C ALA A 2 -37.43 -13.92 27.57
N ASP A 3 -38.02 -13.70 26.39
CA ASP A 3 -37.34 -13.45 25.12
C ASP A 3 -36.29 -12.32 25.27
N GLU A 4 -35.03 -12.66 25.05
CA GLU A 4 -33.98 -11.66 24.79
C GLU A 4 -34.38 -10.89 23.52
N THR A 5 -34.81 -9.64 23.68
CA THR A 5 -35.14 -8.77 22.54
C THR A 5 -33.89 -8.39 21.77
N GLU A 6 -34.00 -8.11 20.47
CA GLU A 6 -32.90 -7.67 19.57
C GLU A 6 -31.98 -6.58 20.18
N VAL A 7 -32.51 -5.80 21.13
CA VAL A 7 -31.80 -4.76 21.87
C VAL A 7 -30.68 -5.31 22.77
N GLU A 8 -30.84 -6.50 23.37
CA GLU A 8 -29.85 -7.10 24.28
C GLU A 8 -28.73 -7.85 23.57
N THR A 9 -29.03 -8.44 22.40
CA THR A 9 -28.02 -9.07 21.54
C THR A 9 -27.13 -8.02 20.87
N VAL A 10 -27.72 -6.89 20.47
CA VAL A 10 -27.00 -5.74 19.89
C VAL A 10 -26.21 -4.97 20.96
N ALA A 11 -26.69 -4.90 22.20
CA ALA A 11 -25.95 -4.25 23.30
C ALA A 11 -24.66 -5.00 23.68
N ARG A 12 -24.56 -6.30 23.39
CA ARG A 12 -23.36 -7.11 23.66
C ARG A 12 -22.23 -6.87 22.64
N ILE A 13 -22.49 -6.16 21.54
CA ILE A 13 -21.49 -5.85 20.51
C ILE A 13 -21.49 -4.33 20.26
N GLN A 14 -20.58 -3.64 20.96
CA GLN A 14 -20.05 -2.31 20.64
C GLN A 14 -20.98 -1.08 20.74
N ALA A 15 -21.72 -0.93 21.84
CA ALA A 15 -22.11 0.40 22.33
C ALA A 15 -21.90 0.45 23.85
N VAL A 16 -21.02 1.34 24.31
CA VAL A 16 -20.77 1.56 25.74
C VAL A 16 -21.60 2.77 26.18
N ASP A 17 -22.25 2.69 27.35
CA ASP A 17 -22.98 3.83 27.91
C ASP A 17 -21.97 4.93 28.24
N ILE A 18 -22.30 6.18 27.93
CA ILE A 18 -21.41 7.32 28.21
C ILE A 18 -21.06 7.41 29.70
N ARG A 19 -21.90 6.85 30.57
CA ARG A 19 -21.68 6.73 32.02
C ARG A 19 -20.59 5.73 32.41
N ASP A 20 -20.34 4.71 31.58
CA ASP A 20 -19.27 3.75 31.82
C ASP A 20 -17.89 4.34 31.47
N LEU A 21 -17.86 5.32 30.56
CA LEU A 21 -16.63 6.03 30.15
C LEU A 21 -16.38 7.32 30.94
N TYR A 22 -17.44 8.01 31.37
CA TYR A 22 -17.36 9.31 32.04
C TYR A 22 -18.38 9.43 33.21
N PRO A 23 -18.13 8.78 34.37
CA PRO A 23 -19.10 8.71 35.47
C PRO A 23 -19.46 10.08 36.07
N ASN A 24 -18.54 11.05 35.98
CA ASN A 24 -18.65 12.34 36.67
C ASN A 24 -19.17 13.49 35.79
N LEU A 25 -19.48 13.25 34.52
CA LEU A 25 -19.86 14.29 33.54
C LEU A 25 -21.34 14.26 33.12
N ALA A 26 -22.14 13.28 33.56
CA ALA A 26 -23.51 13.13 33.10
C ALA A 26 -24.54 13.49 34.19
N ARG A 27 -24.99 14.74 34.23
CA ARG A 27 -26.31 15.07 34.78
C ARG A 27 -27.33 15.17 33.64
N GLU A 28 -28.32 14.28 33.71
CA GLU A 28 -29.62 14.26 33.00
C GLU A 28 -29.59 14.32 31.46
N ASP A 29 -29.10 13.27 30.80
CA ASP A 29 -29.66 12.89 29.50
C ASP A 29 -29.54 11.35 29.31
N VAL A 30 -30.67 10.65 29.42
CA VAL A 30 -30.72 9.18 29.64
C VAL A 30 -30.64 8.39 28.32
N THR A 31 -30.58 9.05 27.17
CA THR A 31 -30.82 8.39 25.86
C THR A 31 -29.72 8.54 24.81
N SER A 32 -28.56 9.12 25.12
CA SER A 32 -27.49 9.24 24.12
C SER A 32 -26.53 8.05 24.11
N ARG A 33 -26.71 7.14 23.15
CA ARG A 33 -25.70 6.12 22.83
C ARG A 33 -24.69 6.70 21.83
N LEU A 34 -23.43 6.31 21.95
CA LEU A 34 -22.36 6.70 21.01
C LEU A 34 -21.94 5.48 20.20
N CYS A 35 -21.80 5.63 18.88
CA CYS A 35 -21.16 4.62 18.05
C CYS A 35 -19.67 4.57 18.37
N LEU A 36 -19.13 3.42 18.78
CA LEU A 36 -17.70 3.27 19.08
C LEU A 36 -16.81 3.24 17.84
N LEU A 37 -17.41 3.14 16.64
CA LEU A 37 -16.69 3.11 15.37
C LEU A 37 -16.51 4.52 14.77
N CYS A 38 -17.42 5.46 15.01
CA CYS A 38 -17.31 6.83 14.48
C CYS A 38 -17.59 7.94 15.49
N ALA A 39 -17.81 7.61 16.77
CA ALA A 39 -18.15 8.54 17.85
C ALA A 39 -19.43 9.38 17.61
N ALA A 40 -20.27 9.02 16.63
CA ALA A 40 -21.51 9.72 16.36
C ALA A 40 -22.55 9.48 17.48
N LYS A 41 -23.22 10.55 17.90
CA LYS A 41 -24.31 10.51 18.90
C LYS A 41 -25.58 9.94 18.25
N LEU A 42 -25.98 8.74 18.65
CA LEU A 42 -27.23 8.11 18.23
C LEU A 42 -28.38 8.79 19.00
N LYS A 43 -29.14 9.64 18.32
CA LYS A 43 -30.29 10.36 18.91
C LYS A 43 -31.58 9.54 18.74
N ASP A 44 -32.17 9.17 19.87
CA ASP A 44 -33.51 8.55 20.00
C ASP A 44 -33.74 7.14 19.43
N LYS A 45 -34.76 6.48 19.99
CA LYS A 45 -35.20 5.10 19.70
C LYS A 45 -35.53 4.81 18.23
N THR A 46 -35.63 5.85 17.39
CA THR A 46 -35.95 5.75 15.96
C THR A 46 -34.72 5.83 15.04
N HIS A 47 -33.55 6.20 15.57
CA HIS A 47 -32.28 6.04 14.87
C HIS A 47 -31.79 4.61 15.09
N ASN A 48 -32.44 3.69 14.38
CA ASN A 48 -32.09 2.28 14.37
C ASN A 48 -30.59 2.16 14.00
N LEU A 49 -29.84 1.44 14.83
CA LEU A 49 -28.39 1.21 14.67
C LEU A 49 -28.07 0.62 13.29
N THR A 50 -28.96 -0.22 12.75
CA THR A 50 -28.86 -0.77 11.40
C THR A 50 -28.72 0.34 10.36
N ARG A 51 -29.55 1.40 10.38
CA ARG A 51 -29.48 2.54 9.47
C ARG A 51 -28.22 3.38 9.68
N HIS A 52 -27.70 3.45 10.89
CA HIS A 52 -26.42 4.10 11.18
C HIS A 52 -25.24 3.29 10.61
N LEU A 53 -25.23 1.97 10.82
CA LEU A 53 -24.25 1.05 10.26
C LEU A 53 -24.35 0.99 8.73
N GLU A 54 -25.55 0.95 8.14
CA GLU A 54 -25.77 1.02 6.68
C GLU A 54 -25.13 2.26 6.04
N ARG A 55 -25.11 3.38 6.76
CA ARG A 55 -24.64 4.68 6.23
C ARG A 55 -23.19 5.01 6.55
N HIS A 56 -22.66 4.51 7.66
CA HIS A 56 -21.32 4.87 8.15
C HIS A 56 -20.38 3.67 8.29
N HIS A 57 -20.89 2.44 8.41
CA HIS A 57 -20.13 1.22 8.68
C HIS A 57 -20.72 -0.01 7.95
N ALA A 58 -20.94 0.11 6.63
CA ALA A 58 -21.66 -0.91 5.85
C ALA A 58 -20.98 -2.28 5.90
N GLY A 59 -19.64 -2.32 6.00
CA GLY A 59 -18.87 -3.56 6.19
C GLY A 59 -19.17 -4.26 7.52
N ALA A 60 -19.26 -3.53 8.63
CA ALA A 60 -19.62 -4.08 9.94
C ALA A 60 -21.05 -4.65 9.97
N LEU A 61 -21.97 -4.05 9.19
CA LEU A 61 -23.32 -4.57 9.04
C LEU A 61 -23.36 -5.89 8.25
N LEU A 62 -22.60 -6.00 7.16
CA LEU A 62 -22.52 -7.23 6.36
C LEU A 62 -22.00 -8.39 7.21
N GLN A 63 -20.97 -8.15 8.02
CA GLN A 63 -20.41 -9.13 8.94
C GLN A 63 -21.43 -9.60 10.00
N LEU A 64 -22.25 -8.69 10.53
CA LEU A 64 -23.34 -9.03 11.48
C LEU A 64 -24.44 -9.89 10.82
N LEU A 65 -24.77 -9.61 9.56
CA LEU A 65 -25.76 -10.38 8.80
C LEU A 65 -25.24 -11.78 8.43
N GLU A 66 -23.96 -11.90 8.10
CA GLU A 66 -23.29 -13.18 7.84
C GLU A 66 -23.15 -14.04 9.09
N GLN A 67 -22.77 -13.44 10.23
CA GLN A 67 -22.70 -14.14 11.52
C GLN A 67 -24.07 -14.68 11.96
N ARG A 68 -25.16 -13.96 11.68
CA ARG A 68 -26.53 -14.43 11.96
C ARG A 68 -26.91 -15.66 11.11
N ASN A 69 -26.41 -15.75 9.89
CA ASN A 69 -26.73 -16.86 8.97
C ASN A 69 -25.90 -18.13 9.24
N GLN A 70 -24.88 -18.07 10.11
CA GLN A 70 -23.94 -19.18 10.35
C GLN A 70 -24.05 -19.88 11.73
N VAL A 71 -25.04 -19.57 12.58
CA VAL A 71 -25.13 -20.19 13.93
C VAL A 71 -26.23 -21.28 14.03
N PRO A 72 -25.89 -22.57 14.23
CA PRO A 72 -26.83 -23.60 14.66
C PRO A 72 -27.17 -23.44 16.15
N ARG A 73 -28.45 -23.65 16.51
CA ARG A 73 -29.05 -23.43 17.85
C ARG A 73 -28.50 -24.28 19.02
N SER A 74 -27.46 -25.10 18.85
CA SER A 74 -27.01 -26.06 19.87
C SER A 74 -25.80 -25.63 20.72
N VAL A 75 -25.16 -24.49 20.46
CA VAL A 75 -23.86 -24.13 21.10
C VAL A 75 -23.99 -23.10 22.24
N LEU A 76 -25.20 -22.65 22.59
CA LEU A 76 -25.41 -21.66 23.68
C LEU A 76 -25.45 -22.25 25.10
N ALA A 77 -25.13 -23.54 25.29
CA ALA A 77 -25.18 -24.18 26.60
C ALA A 77 -23.95 -25.06 26.87
N SER A 78 -22.75 -24.47 26.93
CA SER A 78 -21.64 -24.99 27.76
C SER A 78 -20.36 -24.20 27.52
N ARG A 79 -20.02 -23.27 28.42
CA ARG A 79 -18.62 -22.92 28.72
C ARG A 79 -18.54 -22.02 29.96
N THR A 80 -18.71 -22.66 31.11
CA THR A 80 -18.17 -22.18 32.39
C THR A 80 -17.18 -23.24 32.86
N ARG A 81 -15.96 -22.82 33.21
CA ARG A 81 -14.80 -23.61 33.69
C ARG A 81 -13.76 -24.00 32.63
N ARG A 82 -12.75 -23.14 32.48
CA ARG A 82 -11.34 -23.50 32.70
C ARG A 82 -10.48 -22.24 32.72
N SER A 83 -10.39 -21.64 33.90
CA SER A 83 -9.23 -20.88 34.33
C SER A 83 -8.50 -21.76 35.33
N GLN A 84 -7.17 -21.69 35.33
CA GLN A 84 -6.15 -22.42 36.12
C GLN A 84 -5.42 -23.54 35.35
N GLN A 85 -4.09 -23.51 35.48
CA GLN A 85 -3.00 -24.26 34.80
C GLN A 85 -2.65 -23.67 33.41
N GLU A 86 -1.48 -23.08 33.14
CA GLU A 86 -0.13 -23.32 33.66
C GLU A 86 0.70 -22.01 33.71
N LYS A 87 1.42 -21.83 34.81
CA LYS A 87 2.49 -20.85 34.99
C LYS A 87 3.67 -21.63 35.55
N ALA A 88 4.80 -21.58 34.84
CA ALA A 88 6.20 -21.81 35.29
C ALA A 88 6.99 -22.79 34.41
N ALA A 89 7.93 -22.25 33.63
CA ALA A 89 9.35 -22.64 33.65
C ALA A 89 10.17 -21.59 32.88
N ALA A 90 11.04 -20.88 33.60
CA ALA A 90 12.03 -19.95 33.06
C ALA A 90 13.34 -20.70 32.75
N THR A 91 14.17 -20.21 31.82
CA THR A 91 15.65 -20.17 32.00
C THR A 91 16.29 -19.13 31.06
N ARG A 92 17.29 -18.41 31.61
CA ARG A 92 18.04 -17.24 31.10
C ARG A 92 19.19 -17.62 30.17
N GLN A 93 19.57 -16.72 29.24
CA GLN A 93 20.97 -16.46 28.85
C GLN A 93 21.21 -14.96 28.63
N SER A 94 22.43 -14.51 28.93
CA SER A 94 22.85 -13.13 29.23
C SER A 94 23.27 -12.31 28.00
N VAL A 95 22.88 -11.03 27.97
CA VAL A 95 23.23 -10.04 26.94
C VAL A 95 24.40 -9.18 27.42
N GLY A 96 25.44 -9.07 26.58
CA GLY A 96 26.54 -8.11 26.70
C GLY A 96 26.10 -6.70 26.29
N GLN A 97 26.62 -5.69 26.97
CA GLN A 97 26.25 -4.29 26.79
C GLN A 97 26.79 -3.70 25.48
N VAL A 98 25.91 -3.06 24.70
CA VAL A 98 26.25 -2.08 23.67
C VAL A 98 25.64 -0.75 24.12
N GLU A 99 26.44 0.31 24.13
CA GLU A 99 26.06 1.65 24.59
C GLU A 99 25.16 2.34 23.58
N ASP A 100 23.88 2.51 23.93
CA ASP A 100 22.92 3.34 23.21
C ASP A 100 23.01 4.80 23.69
N THR A 101 23.20 5.69 22.72
CA THR A 101 23.20 7.15 22.84
C THR A 101 21.90 7.65 23.50
N LEU A 102 22.03 8.39 24.60
CA LEU A 102 20.94 8.83 25.48
C LEU A 102 20.00 9.86 24.81
N LEU A 103 18.83 9.44 24.35
CA LEU A 103 17.66 10.32 24.20
C LEU A 103 17.18 10.77 25.60
N GLN A 104 17.00 12.07 25.82
CA GLN A 104 16.45 12.57 27.08
C GLN A 104 15.04 12.03 27.29
N THR A 105 14.74 11.53 28.49
CA THR A 105 13.50 10.81 28.85
C THR A 105 12.20 11.59 28.58
N GLY A 106 12.27 12.92 28.44
CA GLY A 106 11.14 13.78 28.07
C GLY A 106 10.69 13.62 26.62
N ASP A 107 11.62 13.46 25.67
CA ASP A 107 11.31 13.37 24.24
C ASP A 107 10.68 12.02 23.89
N ALA A 108 11.17 10.92 24.48
CA ALA A 108 10.65 9.59 24.18
C ALA A 108 9.17 9.41 24.61
N LYS A 109 8.74 10.05 25.70
CA LYS A 109 7.33 10.03 26.14
C LYS A 109 6.43 10.84 25.21
N LEU A 110 6.92 11.97 24.70
CA LEU A 110 6.22 12.80 23.72
C LEU A 110 6.10 12.07 22.38
N VAL A 111 7.16 11.40 21.93
CA VAL A 111 7.16 10.56 20.73
C VAL A 111 6.17 9.40 20.88
N LEU A 112 6.14 8.72 22.03
CA LEU A 112 5.13 7.69 22.32
C LEU A 112 3.70 8.27 22.28
N ALA A 113 3.47 9.44 22.86
CA ALA A 113 2.16 10.09 22.85
C ALA A 113 1.73 10.46 21.42
N ARG A 114 2.63 11.03 20.63
CA ARG A 114 2.39 11.34 19.21
C ARG A 114 2.08 10.06 18.42
N TRP A 115 2.85 8.99 18.64
CA TRP A 115 2.61 7.70 18.00
C TRP A 115 1.25 7.10 18.39
N LEU A 116 0.88 7.08 19.67
CA LEU A 116 -0.43 6.59 20.12
C LEU A 116 -1.59 7.39 19.50
N ALA A 117 -1.45 8.72 19.40
CA ALA A 117 -2.45 9.57 18.75
C ALA A 117 -2.50 9.35 17.23
N GLN A 118 -1.34 9.24 16.59
CA GLN A 118 -1.16 9.05 15.16
C GLN A 118 -1.68 7.68 14.68
N GLU A 119 -1.54 6.64 15.51
CA GLU A 119 -2.06 5.28 15.28
C GLU A 119 -3.46 5.07 15.85
N GLN A 120 -4.05 6.08 16.49
CA GLN A 120 -5.36 6.00 17.18
C GLN A 120 -5.46 4.85 18.18
N LEU A 121 -4.36 4.54 18.86
CA LEU A 121 -4.30 3.46 19.84
C LEU A 121 -4.96 3.89 21.15
N PRO A 122 -5.67 2.98 21.84
CA PRO A 122 -6.39 3.34 23.03
C PRO A 122 -5.41 3.65 24.17
N MET A 123 -5.70 4.70 24.92
CA MET A 123 -4.85 5.17 26.02
C MET A 123 -4.60 4.13 27.10
N ASN A 124 -5.54 3.20 27.32
CA ASN A 124 -5.35 2.11 28.28
C ASN A 124 -4.33 1.05 27.81
N LEU A 125 -3.84 1.12 26.55
CA LEU A 125 -2.78 0.25 26.05
C LEU A 125 -1.52 0.38 26.90
N ILE A 126 -1.18 1.60 27.34
CA ILE A 126 -0.03 1.82 28.23
C ILE A 126 -0.22 1.18 29.60
N ASP A 127 -1.46 0.90 30.02
CA ASP A 127 -1.76 0.23 31.29
C ASP A 127 -1.84 -1.31 31.16
N ASN A 128 -1.78 -1.84 29.94
CA ASN A 128 -1.75 -3.27 29.70
C ASN A 128 -0.43 -3.89 30.19
N SER A 129 -0.52 -4.91 31.06
CA SER A 129 0.66 -5.56 31.63
C SER A 129 1.59 -6.16 30.59
N GLY A 130 1.04 -6.76 29.53
CA GLY A 130 1.84 -7.35 28.44
C GLY A 130 2.56 -6.29 27.60
N PHE A 131 1.92 -5.14 27.36
CA PHE A 131 2.56 -4.02 26.67
C PHE A 131 3.67 -3.38 27.52
N ARG A 132 3.44 -3.21 28.83
CA ARG A 132 4.47 -2.73 29.76
C ARG A 132 5.67 -3.67 29.83
N GLU A 133 5.43 -4.97 29.90
CA GLU A 133 6.49 -5.99 29.90
C GLU A 133 7.28 -5.98 28.58
N PHE A 134 6.59 -5.87 27.44
CA PHE A 134 7.22 -5.73 26.12
C PHE A 134 8.13 -4.51 26.03
N ILE A 135 7.67 -3.33 26.46
CA ILE A 135 8.48 -2.11 26.41
C ILE A 135 9.66 -2.19 27.40
N GLU A 136 9.48 -2.76 28.58
CA GLU A 136 10.55 -2.96 29.56
C GLU A 136 11.65 -3.90 29.03
N VAL A 137 11.27 -4.90 28.22
CA VAL A 137 12.22 -5.78 27.51
C VAL A 137 12.97 -5.01 26.43
N LEU A 138 12.28 -4.18 25.64
CA LEU A 138 12.89 -3.39 24.57
C LEU A 138 13.86 -2.33 25.11
N ASN A 139 13.48 -1.61 26.16
CA ASN A 139 14.32 -0.58 26.77
C ASN A 139 14.03 -0.44 28.27
N LYS A 140 14.94 -0.97 29.09
CA LYS A 140 14.85 -0.94 30.56
C LYS A 140 14.96 0.46 31.17
N GLN A 141 15.54 1.41 30.43
CA GLN A 141 15.71 2.79 30.91
C GLN A 141 14.46 3.63 30.63
N PHE A 142 13.68 3.28 29.60
CA PHE A 142 12.47 4.00 29.25
C PHE A 142 11.30 3.62 30.16
N ARG A 143 10.80 4.59 30.93
CA ARG A 143 9.62 4.41 31.79
C ARG A 143 8.37 4.91 31.08
N LEU A 144 7.45 3.98 30.79
CA LEU A 144 6.13 4.31 30.24
C LEU A 144 5.44 5.37 31.11
N PRO A 145 4.88 6.43 30.49
CA PRO A 145 4.09 7.41 31.23
C PRO A 145 2.86 6.74 31.86
N LYS A 146 2.36 7.34 32.94
CA LYS A 146 1.05 6.96 33.49
C LYS A 146 -0.06 7.55 32.62
N SER A 147 -1.26 6.97 32.66
CA SER A 147 -2.42 7.47 31.90
C SER A 147 -2.71 8.96 32.11
N GLU A 148 -2.55 9.47 33.33
CA GLU A 148 -2.72 10.89 33.66
C GLU A 148 -1.65 11.78 32.99
N GLU A 149 -0.40 11.32 32.99
CA GLU A 149 0.74 12.01 32.37
C GLU A 149 0.59 12.02 30.85
N LEU A 150 0.17 10.89 30.26
CA LEU A 150 -0.07 10.77 28.83
C LEU A 150 -1.25 11.65 28.38
N GLN A 151 -2.32 11.76 29.18
CA GLN A 151 -3.43 12.67 28.92
C GLN A 151 -3.00 14.14 28.95
N GLN A 152 -2.07 14.52 29.84
CA GLN A 152 -1.53 15.88 29.88
C GLN A 152 -0.66 16.19 28.65
N ILE A 153 0.17 15.23 28.22
CA ILE A 153 1.00 15.34 27.01
C ILE A 153 0.12 15.44 25.76
N LEU A 154 -0.92 14.62 25.64
CA LEU A 154 -1.87 14.70 24.52
C LEU A 154 -2.72 15.97 24.58
N GLY A 155 -3.14 16.41 25.76
CA GLY A 155 -3.87 17.66 25.94
C GLY A 155 -3.07 18.90 25.54
N THR A 156 -1.76 18.89 25.77
CA THR A 156 -0.85 19.95 25.31
C THR A 156 -0.64 19.92 23.79
N LEU A 157 -0.60 18.74 23.16
CA LEU A 157 -0.57 18.58 21.71
C LEU A 157 -1.87 19.08 21.03
N VAL A 158 -3.04 18.81 21.62
CA VAL A 158 -4.35 19.23 21.09
C VAL A 158 -4.59 20.74 21.22
N THR A 159 -3.98 21.40 22.20
CA THR A 159 -4.16 22.84 22.45
C THR A 159 -3.18 23.75 21.69
N GLY A 160 -2.23 23.19 20.93
CA GLY A 160 -1.33 23.94 20.05
C GLY A 160 -0.28 24.80 20.76
N THR A 161 -0.02 24.57 22.05
CA THR A 161 1.06 25.25 22.78
C THR A 161 2.39 24.58 22.48
N THR A 162 3.13 25.06 21.48
CA THR A 162 4.44 24.52 21.10
C THR A 162 5.55 24.83 22.13
N ASP A 163 6.29 23.77 22.46
CA ASP A 163 7.71 23.60 22.85
C ASP A 163 8.38 24.45 23.94
N SER A 164 7.79 25.54 24.43
CA SER A 164 8.47 26.46 25.35
C SER A 164 8.20 26.20 26.84
N LYS A 165 7.22 25.36 27.20
CA LYS A 165 6.86 25.07 28.60
C LYS A 165 7.24 23.67 29.10
N LEU A 166 7.57 22.72 28.22
CA LEU A 166 7.94 21.37 28.67
C LEU A 166 9.39 21.30 29.17
N THR A 167 10.27 22.17 28.66
CA THR A 167 11.65 22.35 29.12
C THR A 167 11.75 23.03 30.51
N SER A 168 10.71 23.72 30.97
CA SER A 168 10.75 24.46 32.25
C SER A 168 10.37 23.64 33.48
N LEU A 169 10.00 22.37 33.33
CA LEU A 169 9.58 21.52 34.46
C LEU A 169 10.70 20.62 35.01
N HIS A 170 11.89 20.61 34.40
CA HIS A 170 13.00 19.75 34.85
C HIS A 170 14.35 20.44 35.13
N ASN A 171 14.50 21.75 34.91
CA ASN A 171 15.77 22.45 35.18
C ASN A 171 15.77 23.18 36.54
N THR A 172 15.88 22.40 37.61
CA THR A 172 16.63 22.80 38.80
C THR A 172 17.58 21.66 39.14
N ASP A 173 18.68 21.56 38.41
CA ASP A 173 20.03 21.54 38.97
C ASP A 173 21.08 21.19 37.91
N THR A 174 22.22 21.89 38.03
CA THR A 174 23.55 21.64 37.43
C THR A 174 23.81 21.99 35.95
N MET A 175 24.70 22.98 35.81
CA MET A 175 25.44 23.41 34.62
C MET A 175 26.40 22.35 34.09
N ALA A 176 26.52 22.23 32.76
CA ALA A 176 27.75 22.43 31.97
C ALA A 176 27.77 21.63 30.65
N GLY A 177 27.75 22.37 29.52
CA GLY A 177 28.38 22.12 28.21
C GLY A 177 28.43 20.72 27.56
N SER A 178 27.77 20.58 26.41
CA SER A 178 28.38 20.20 25.12
C SER A 178 27.32 20.37 24.02
N GLY A 179 27.71 20.90 22.86
CA GLY A 179 26.82 21.04 21.71
C GLY A 179 26.57 19.68 21.08
N ASP A 180 25.36 19.15 21.24
CA ASP A 180 24.84 18.06 20.45
C ASP A 180 23.94 18.65 19.35
N ASP A 181 24.25 18.32 18.10
CA ASP A 181 23.35 18.53 16.96
C ASP A 181 22.09 17.72 17.21
N VAL A 182 21.04 18.39 17.70
CA VAL A 182 19.70 17.84 17.82
C VAL A 182 19.21 17.56 16.40
N ILE A 183 19.17 16.28 16.01
CA ILE A 183 18.54 15.84 14.76
C ILE A 183 17.05 16.14 14.88
N LEU A 184 16.63 17.31 14.39
CA LEU A 184 15.23 17.70 14.31
C LEU A 184 14.52 16.73 13.37
N MET A 185 13.60 15.91 13.89
CA MET A 185 12.72 15.10 13.04
C MET A 185 11.95 16.05 12.12
N VAL A 186 12.27 16.00 10.83
CA VAL A 186 11.61 16.83 9.82
C VAL A 186 10.20 16.28 9.62
N GLU A 187 9.20 17.05 10.01
CA GLU A 187 7.82 16.76 9.64
C GLU A 187 7.58 17.14 8.18
N MET A 188 6.90 16.27 7.43
CA MET A 188 6.48 16.49 6.05
C MET A 188 4.98 16.37 5.91
N LEU A 189 4.37 17.12 5.00
CA LEU A 189 2.98 16.94 4.60
C LEU A 189 2.84 15.64 3.78
N ALA A 190 1.85 14.82 4.12
CA ALA A 190 1.54 13.58 3.40
C ALA A 190 0.04 13.28 3.40
N LEU A 191 -0.42 12.57 2.37
CA LEU A 191 -1.74 11.95 2.35
C LEU A 191 -1.63 10.54 2.94
N ARG A 192 -2.17 10.35 4.14
CA ARG A 192 -1.98 9.14 4.94
C ARG A 192 -3.29 8.45 5.27
N ALA A 193 -3.26 7.13 5.17
CA ALA A 193 -4.28 6.22 5.66
C ALA A 193 -3.93 5.69 7.04
N THR A 194 -4.93 5.57 7.90
CA THR A 194 -4.82 4.90 9.20
C THR A 194 -5.97 3.92 9.40
N CYS A 195 -5.64 2.67 9.71
CA CYS A 195 -6.56 1.60 10.12
C CYS A 195 -6.05 0.97 11.41
N ARG A 196 -6.95 0.51 12.28
CA ARG A 196 -6.57 -0.24 13.50
C ARG A 196 -6.41 -1.73 13.25
N CYS A 197 -7.11 -2.26 12.25
CA CYS A 197 -7.04 -3.65 11.82
C CYS A 197 -7.38 -3.77 10.32
N SER A 198 -7.23 -4.98 9.76
CA SER A 198 -7.52 -5.29 8.36
C SER A 198 -8.98 -5.06 7.94
N GLU A 199 -9.90 -5.09 8.89
CA GLU A 199 -11.34 -5.00 8.62
C GLU A 199 -11.87 -3.55 8.67
N ASP A 200 -11.07 -2.61 9.18
CA ASP A 200 -11.48 -1.22 9.32
C ASP A 200 -11.39 -0.49 7.98
N SER A 201 -12.41 0.33 7.66
CA SER A 201 -12.29 1.35 6.61
C SER A 201 -11.26 2.41 7.03
N PRO A 202 -10.36 2.83 6.14
CA PRO A 202 -9.30 3.75 6.48
C PRO A 202 -9.81 5.15 6.73
N LEU A 203 -9.31 5.79 7.78
CA LEU A 203 -9.38 7.24 7.90
C LEU A 203 -8.25 7.85 7.08
N ILE A 204 -8.59 8.62 6.05
CA ILE A 204 -7.62 9.33 5.22
C ILE A 204 -7.55 10.79 5.64
N SER A 205 -6.33 11.29 5.84
CA SER A 205 -6.08 12.71 6.12
C SER A 205 -4.84 13.20 5.39
N CYS A 206 -4.85 14.48 5.00
CA CYS A 206 -3.64 15.20 4.62
C CYS A 206 -3.08 15.83 5.90
N SER A 207 -1.97 15.31 6.41
CA SER A 207 -1.41 15.70 7.72
C SER A 207 0.11 15.72 7.71
N ARG A 208 0.71 16.41 8.69
CA ARG A 208 2.15 16.38 8.91
C ARG A 208 2.53 15.07 9.59
N VAL A 209 3.51 14.37 9.02
CA VAL A 209 4.04 13.09 9.49
C VAL A 209 5.55 13.18 9.59
N ALA A 210 6.16 12.38 10.46
CA ALA A 210 7.62 12.29 10.50
C ALA A 210 8.15 11.77 9.15
N CYS A 211 9.16 12.46 8.61
CA CYS A 211 9.92 11.98 7.47
C CYS A 211 11.01 11.02 7.98
N ASP A 212 11.16 9.88 7.32
CA ASP A 212 12.23 8.94 7.61
C ASP A 212 13.60 9.59 7.38
N ILE A 213 14.61 9.12 8.11
CA ILE A 213 16.00 9.56 7.96
C ILE A 213 16.69 8.57 7.02
N ALA A 214 17.31 9.06 5.96
CA ALA A 214 18.04 8.21 5.02
C ALA A 214 19.23 7.52 5.71
N GLY A 215 19.18 6.19 5.79
CA GLY A 215 20.28 5.37 6.28
C GLY A 215 21.36 5.11 5.24
N LYS A 216 22.32 4.23 5.60
CA LYS A 216 23.37 3.78 4.69
C LYS A 216 22.76 3.05 3.50
N GLY A 217 23.08 3.49 2.27
CA GLY A 217 22.53 2.89 1.04
C GLY A 217 21.09 3.32 0.71
N GLU A 218 20.53 4.26 1.46
CA GLU A 218 19.24 4.90 1.17
C GLU A 218 19.45 6.36 0.78
N ALA A 219 18.45 6.91 0.08
CA ALA A 219 18.38 8.31 -0.30
C ALA A 219 17.04 8.90 0.10
N LYS A 220 17.09 10.12 0.64
CA LYS A 220 15.92 10.95 0.83
C LYS A 220 15.69 11.72 -0.46
N VAL A 221 14.48 11.60 -0.98
CA VAL A 221 14.07 12.18 -2.24
C VAL A 221 12.94 13.15 -1.98
N ARG A 222 13.14 14.40 -2.41
CA ARG A 222 12.07 15.40 -2.43
C ARG A 222 11.18 15.11 -3.63
N VAL A 223 9.92 14.78 -3.37
CA VAL A 223 8.95 14.53 -4.44
C VAL A 223 8.69 15.85 -5.17
N LEU A 224 8.66 15.83 -6.50
CA LEU A 224 8.22 16.95 -7.34
C LEU A 224 6.77 16.74 -7.79
N ARG A 225 6.47 15.50 -8.16
CA ARG A 225 5.15 15.08 -8.61
C ARG A 225 4.97 13.59 -8.34
N ALA A 226 3.76 13.21 -7.94
CA ALA A 226 3.36 11.84 -7.74
C ALA A 226 2.05 11.53 -8.46
N THR A 227 1.75 10.24 -8.60
CA THR A 227 0.47 9.76 -9.12
C THR A 227 -0.41 9.23 -7.98
N ALA A 228 -1.70 9.54 -8.04
CA ALA A 228 -2.71 8.80 -7.30
C ALA A 228 -3.56 7.96 -8.28
N SER A 229 -3.73 6.69 -7.90
CA SER A 229 -4.34 5.60 -8.67
C SER A 229 -5.80 5.34 -8.29
N LEU A 230 -6.44 4.39 -8.98
CA LEU A 230 -7.75 3.88 -8.58
C LEU A 230 -7.74 3.34 -7.15
N LEU A 231 -6.69 2.64 -6.74
CA LEU A 231 -6.54 2.12 -5.38
C LEU A 231 -6.52 3.26 -4.34
N ASP A 232 -5.79 4.34 -4.62
CA ASP A 232 -5.74 5.51 -3.76
C ASP A 232 -7.13 6.19 -3.68
N ALA A 233 -7.82 6.32 -4.81
CA ALA A 233 -9.16 6.91 -4.86
C ALA A 233 -10.20 6.06 -4.10
N GLN A 234 -10.15 4.73 -4.24
CA GLN A 234 -11.01 3.80 -3.51
C GLN A 234 -10.71 3.82 -2.01
N SER A 235 -9.42 3.92 -1.63
CA SER A 235 -8.99 4.10 -0.24
C SER A 235 -9.55 5.41 0.34
N CYS A 236 -9.46 6.52 -0.41
CA CYS A 236 -10.02 7.83 -0.02
C CYS A 236 -11.55 7.84 0.14
N ARG A 237 -12.23 6.85 -0.43
CA ARG A 237 -13.69 6.64 -0.30
C ARG A 237 -14.04 5.54 0.71
N GLY A 238 -13.07 5.00 1.44
CA GLY A 238 -13.26 3.98 2.47
C GLY A 238 -13.58 2.57 1.93
N LYS A 239 -13.35 2.32 0.63
CA LYS A 239 -13.66 1.04 -0.03
C LYS A 239 -12.57 -0.04 0.14
N ILE A 240 -11.34 0.37 0.43
CA ILE A 240 -10.20 -0.55 0.64
C ILE A 240 -9.99 -0.70 2.14
N LEU A 241 -10.43 -1.83 2.70
CA LEU A 241 -10.27 -2.11 4.13
C LEU A 241 -8.81 -2.39 4.49
N GLY A 242 -8.43 -2.12 5.74
CA GLY A 242 -7.11 -2.45 6.26
C GLY A 242 -5.96 -1.59 5.74
N ARG A 243 -6.28 -0.58 4.93
CA ARG A 243 -5.30 0.31 4.32
C ARG A 243 -4.63 1.22 5.35
N SER A 244 -3.31 1.13 5.49
CA SER A 244 -2.53 2.00 6.37
C SER A 244 -1.25 2.49 5.67
N GLY A 245 -0.70 3.61 6.12
CA GLY A 245 0.51 4.22 5.57
C GLY A 245 0.26 5.39 4.62
N VAL A 246 1.33 5.96 4.10
CA VAL A 246 1.28 7.05 3.10
C VAL A 246 0.84 6.47 1.75
N LEU A 247 -0.02 7.20 1.03
CA LEU A 247 -0.59 6.77 -0.25
C LEU A 247 0.32 7.08 -1.45
N GLY A 248 -0.01 6.53 -2.61
CA GLY A 248 0.66 6.76 -3.90
C GLY A 248 1.89 5.89 -4.17
N ARG A 249 1.89 5.24 -5.33
CA ARG A 249 2.93 4.30 -5.76
C ARG A 249 4.11 4.95 -6.52
N SER A 250 3.82 5.85 -7.44
CA SER A 250 4.81 6.33 -8.42
C SER A 250 5.04 7.84 -8.32
N PHE A 251 6.28 8.26 -8.57
CA PHE A 251 6.69 9.65 -8.45
C PHE A 251 7.87 9.99 -9.35
N VAL A 252 8.07 11.30 -9.54
CA VAL A 252 9.34 11.90 -9.95
C VAL A 252 9.79 12.87 -8.86
N GLY A 253 11.06 12.80 -8.49
CA GLY A 253 11.63 13.57 -7.40
C GLY A 253 13.08 13.97 -7.64
N VAL A 254 13.66 14.68 -6.68
CA VAL A 254 15.08 15.07 -6.69
C VAL A 254 15.72 14.57 -5.41
N VAL A 255 16.85 13.87 -5.53
CA VAL A 255 17.60 13.40 -4.36
C VAL A 255 18.06 14.61 -3.55
N SER A 256 17.60 14.73 -2.30
CA SER A 256 17.95 15.84 -1.41
C SER A 256 19.08 15.48 -0.46
N GLU A 257 19.09 14.25 0.04
CA GLU A 257 20.10 13.77 1.00
C GLU A 257 20.46 12.31 0.69
N MET A 258 21.73 11.97 0.88
CA MET A 258 22.25 10.61 0.73
C MET A 258 23.42 10.41 1.70
N GLN A 259 23.47 9.30 2.42
CA GLN A 259 24.62 8.94 3.23
C GLN A 259 25.65 8.18 2.39
N SER A 260 26.86 8.74 2.25
CA SER A 260 27.95 8.11 1.50
C SER A 260 28.38 6.79 2.14
N LEU A 261 28.56 5.75 1.33
CA LEU A 261 29.25 4.52 1.71
C LEU A 261 30.74 4.83 1.95
N THR A 262 31.15 5.12 3.19
CA THR A 262 32.57 5.21 3.50
C THR A 262 33.17 3.83 3.70
N SER A 263 33.95 3.34 2.73
CA SER A 263 35.22 2.65 2.97
C SER A 263 35.95 2.30 1.66
N ASN A 264 37.12 2.91 1.48
CA ASN A 264 38.34 2.42 0.84
C ASN A 264 38.25 1.35 -0.26
N GLN A 265 38.63 1.77 -1.48
CA GLN A 265 39.30 1.00 -2.53
C GLN A 265 38.68 -0.36 -2.92
N THR A 266 37.81 -0.33 -3.93
CA THR A 266 38.07 -1.08 -5.17
C THR A 266 37.32 -0.38 -6.30
N GLU A 267 37.99 -0.20 -7.44
CA GLU A 267 37.43 0.40 -8.65
C GLU A 267 36.17 -0.36 -9.08
N VAL A 268 35.00 0.19 -8.76
CA VAL A 268 33.75 -0.20 -9.41
C VAL A 268 33.57 0.75 -10.59
N THR A 269 33.38 0.16 -11.76
CA THR A 269 33.25 0.77 -13.08
C THR A 269 32.41 2.04 -13.07
N ALA A 270 32.93 3.10 -13.68
CA ALA A 270 32.23 4.35 -13.93
C ALA A 270 30.97 4.09 -14.79
N GLY A 271 29.81 4.00 -14.13
CA GLY A 271 28.48 3.98 -14.73
C GLY A 271 27.45 4.44 -13.70
N ASP A 272 26.82 5.58 -13.98
CA ASP A 272 25.53 6.08 -13.47
C ASP A 272 25.14 5.78 -12.00
N SER A 273 26.04 6.07 -11.06
CA SER A 273 25.65 6.12 -9.64
C SER A 273 24.84 7.39 -9.35
N VAL A 274 23.63 7.22 -8.79
CA VAL A 274 22.72 8.27 -8.33
C VAL A 274 23.42 9.20 -7.34
N LYS A 275 23.24 10.52 -7.50
CA LYS A 275 23.82 11.58 -6.66
C LYS A 275 22.75 12.51 -6.12
N VAL A 276 23.15 13.29 -5.10
CA VAL A 276 22.34 14.43 -4.63
C VAL A 276 22.11 15.40 -5.78
N SER A 277 20.89 15.93 -5.89
CA SER A 277 20.37 16.76 -6.98
C SER A 277 19.99 16.02 -8.26
N ASP A 278 20.23 14.71 -8.38
CA ASP A 278 19.72 13.96 -9.51
C ASP A 278 18.19 13.87 -9.45
N LYS A 279 17.56 14.05 -10.61
CA LYS A 279 16.13 13.79 -10.78
C LYS A 279 15.94 12.30 -10.95
N VAL A 280 15.05 11.70 -10.16
CA VAL A 280 14.88 10.25 -10.10
C VAL A 280 13.41 9.84 -10.13
N VAL A 281 13.17 8.63 -10.65
CA VAL A 281 11.99 7.80 -10.39
C VAL A 281 12.43 6.58 -9.58
N ALA A 282 11.49 5.73 -9.15
CA ALA A 282 11.85 4.51 -8.44
C ALA A 282 11.01 3.31 -8.85
N SER A 283 11.60 2.12 -8.73
CA SER A 283 10.84 0.87 -8.64
C SER A 283 10.05 0.85 -7.32
N PRO A 284 8.74 0.52 -7.35
CA PRO A 284 7.91 0.46 -6.16
C PRO A 284 8.19 -0.79 -5.31
N TYR A 285 8.89 -1.79 -5.85
CA TYR A 285 9.25 -3.02 -5.14
C TYR A 285 10.44 -2.76 -4.23
N VAL A 286 10.20 -2.63 -2.93
CA VAL A 286 11.25 -2.36 -1.95
C VAL A 286 11.63 -3.67 -1.26
N THR A 287 12.87 -4.08 -1.51
CA THR A 287 13.54 -5.14 -0.76
C THR A 287 14.48 -4.46 0.22
N ARG A 288 14.05 -4.30 1.47
CA ARG A 288 14.99 -3.92 2.54
C ARG A 288 15.79 -5.16 2.89
N GLU A 289 17.11 -5.10 2.77
CA GLU A 289 17.94 -6.13 3.38
C GLU A 289 17.55 -6.22 4.87
N PRO A 290 17.29 -7.42 5.41
CA PRO A 290 17.11 -7.55 6.84
C PRO A 290 18.37 -6.97 7.48
N VAL A 291 18.20 -6.05 8.43
CA VAL A 291 19.30 -5.58 9.28
C VAL A 291 19.77 -6.82 10.05
N ILE A 292 20.75 -7.53 9.52
CA ILE A 292 21.40 -8.62 10.24
C ILE A 292 22.11 -7.93 11.39
N PRO A 293 21.74 -8.22 12.66
CA PRO A 293 22.52 -7.73 13.79
C PRO A 293 23.96 -8.17 13.57
N PHE A 294 24.90 -7.24 13.73
CA PHE A 294 26.33 -7.36 13.44
C PHE A 294 27.04 -8.41 14.33
N GLU A 295 26.59 -9.66 14.34
CA GLU A 295 27.18 -10.77 15.08
C GLU A 295 26.81 -12.09 14.35
N LYS A 296 27.50 -12.31 13.22
CA LYS A 296 27.98 -13.62 12.68
C LYS A 296 28.30 -13.50 11.19
N GLN A 297 29.30 -12.69 10.86
CA GLN A 297 30.14 -12.96 9.69
C GLN A 297 31.28 -13.88 10.15
N GLU A 298 30.99 -15.17 10.29
CA GLU A 298 31.99 -16.24 10.31
C GLU A 298 31.26 -17.59 10.29
N GLN A 299 30.80 -17.99 9.11
CA GLN A 299 30.73 -19.39 8.61
C GLN A 299 30.00 -19.43 7.25
N GLU A 300 30.48 -18.65 6.29
CA GLU A 300 30.30 -19.02 4.89
C GLU A 300 31.32 -20.11 4.55
N GLN A 301 30.92 -21.38 4.66
CA GLN A 301 31.45 -22.50 3.89
C GLN A 301 30.76 -23.81 4.30
N LEU A 302 29.54 -24.07 3.81
CA LEU A 302 29.20 -25.39 3.25
C LEU A 302 27.85 -25.34 2.49
N LYS A 303 27.92 -25.73 1.22
CA LYS A 303 26.77 -25.90 0.32
C LYS A 303 25.92 -27.13 0.69
N ASN A 304 24.64 -27.02 0.30
CA ASN A 304 23.70 -28.07 -0.10
C ASN A 304 23.12 -29.02 0.97
N SER A 305 21.84 -28.82 1.33
CA SER A 305 20.77 -29.84 1.15
C SER A 305 19.40 -29.33 1.63
N THR A 306 18.42 -29.35 0.71
CA THR A 306 16.97 -29.64 0.84
C THR A 306 16.19 -29.41 2.15
N HIS A 307 15.06 -28.70 1.97
CA HIS A 307 13.78 -28.76 2.70
C HIS A 307 13.74 -28.40 4.19
N HIS A 308 13.36 -27.14 4.49
CA HIS A 308 12.27 -26.78 5.40
C HIS A 308 11.98 -25.27 5.37
N GLY A 309 10.72 -24.91 5.06
CA GLY A 309 10.10 -23.61 5.32
C GLY A 309 10.71 -22.39 4.61
N GLN A 310 10.23 -22.06 3.40
CA GLN A 310 10.44 -20.74 2.81
C GLN A 310 9.73 -19.68 3.69
N ASP A 311 10.48 -19.03 4.57
CA ASP A 311 10.10 -17.68 5.01
C ASP A 311 10.30 -16.76 3.79
N CYS A 312 9.18 -16.42 3.15
CA CYS A 312 9.15 -15.44 2.07
C CYS A 312 9.79 -14.13 2.54
N THR A 313 10.87 -13.72 1.90
CA THR A 313 11.32 -12.32 1.87
C THR A 313 10.24 -11.50 1.16
N SER A 314 9.16 -11.11 1.86
CA SER A 314 8.06 -10.37 1.23
C SER A 314 8.51 -8.94 0.90
N SER A 315 8.82 -8.70 -0.38
CA SER A 315 9.02 -7.35 -0.94
C SER A 315 7.78 -6.51 -0.63
N CYS A 316 7.99 -5.33 -0.03
CA CYS A 316 6.91 -4.38 0.22
C CYS A 316 6.77 -3.43 -0.97
N ILE A 317 5.53 -3.01 -1.27
CA ILE A 317 5.25 -2.14 -2.40
C ILE A 317 4.97 -0.72 -1.90
N VAL A 318 5.77 0.25 -2.35
CA VAL A 318 5.61 1.68 -2.01
C VAL A 318 4.19 2.14 -2.29
N GLY A 319 3.56 2.77 -1.30
CA GLY A 319 2.21 3.28 -1.41
C GLY A 319 1.20 2.21 -1.79
N VAL A 320 1.48 0.93 -1.53
CA VAL A 320 0.51 -0.16 -1.60
C VAL A 320 0.54 -0.97 -0.30
N SER A 321 1.56 -1.79 -0.06
CA SER A 321 1.68 -2.59 1.17
C SER A 321 2.71 -2.03 2.16
N ALA A 322 3.60 -1.13 1.70
CA ALA A 322 4.55 -0.43 2.56
C ALA A 322 3.87 0.67 3.39
N SER A 323 4.45 1.00 4.53
CA SER A 323 4.03 2.15 5.36
C SER A 323 4.36 3.51 4.71
N CYS A 324 5.35 3.54 3.81
CA CYS A 324 5.74 4.71 3.03
C CYS A 324 5.05 4.74 1.65
N GLY A 325 4.91 5.94 1.10
CA GLY A 325 4.23 6.23 -0.16
C GLY A 325 4.66 7.59 -0.69
N THR A 326 4.22 7.89 -1.91
CA THR A 326 4.73 9.02 -2.70
C THR A 326 3.84 10.26 -2.70
N LEU A 327 2.61 10.19 -2.20
CA LEU A 327 1.76 11.35 -1.94
C LEU A 327 2.22 12.06 -0.65
N ALA A 328 3.48 12.49 -0.63
CA ALA A 328 4.16 13.17 0.45
C ALA A 328 5.26 14.09 -0.11
N GLU A 329 5.69 15.08 0.67
CA GLU A 329 6.75 16.01 0.24
C GLU A 329 8.11 15.31 0.06
N TYR A 330 8.37 14.27 0.85
CA TYR A 330 9.60 13.49 0.81
C TYR A 330 9.32 12.00 0.90
N ILE A 331 10.24 11.19 0.39
CA ILE A 331 10.26 9.75 0.54
C ILE A 331 11.70 9.27 0.73
N VAL A 332 11.91 8.23 1.53
CA VAL A 332 13.22 7.57 1.68
C VAL A 332 13.14 6.18 1.06
N LEU A 333 14.05 5.89 0.14
CA LEU A 333 14.13 4.61 -0.57
C LEU A 333 15.60 4.15 -0.68
N PRO A 334 15.84 2.84 -0.82
CA PRO A 334 17.17 2.34 -1.19
C PRO A 334 17.65 2.97 -2.49
N VAL A 335 18.94 3.29 -2.58
CA VAL A 335 19.52 3.87 -3.80
C VAL A 335 19.37 2.91 -4.98
N ALA A 336 19.42 1.60 -4.73
CA ALA A 336 19.20 0.56 -5.74
C ALA A 336 17.78 0.58 -6.36
N ASN A 337 16.80 1.21 -5.69
CA ASN A 337 15.47 1.39 -6.24
C ASN A 337 15.36 2.59 -7.17
N LEU A 338 16.34 3.49 -7.21
CA LEU A 338 16.27 4.77 -7.91
C LEU A 338 16.91 4.69 -9.29
N SER A 339 16.21 5.21 -10.30
CA SER A 339 16.73 5.43 -11.66
C SER A 339 16.74 6.91 -12.00
N ILE A 340 17.83 7.39 -12.59
CA ILE A 340 18.00 8.79 -12.98
C ILE A 340 17.12 9.11 -14.19
N VAL A 341 16.32 10.16 -14.08
CA VAL A 341 15.44 10.64 -15.17
C VAL A 341 16.26 11.49 -16.15
N PRO A 342 16.37 11.08 -17.43
CA PRO A 342 16.98 11.92 -18.46
C PRO A 342 16.32 13.30 -18.55
N PRO A 343 17.09 14.38 -18.75
CA PRO A 343 16.56 15.76 -18.76
C PRO A 343 15.57 16.01 -19.90
N THR A 344 15.57 15.15 -20.93
CA THR A 344 14.63 15.20 -22.06
C THR A 344 13.22 14.74 -21.70
N ILE A 345 13.04 14.04 -20.56
CA ILE A 345 11.72 13.54 -20.12
C ILE A 345 11.03 14.61 -19.27
N PRO A 346 9.85 15.10 -19.68
CA PRO A 346 9.01 15.93 -18.83
C PRO A 346 8.55 15.18 -17.57
N ASP A 347 8.47 15.89 -16.44
CA ASP A 347 8.10 15.32 -15.14
C ASP A 347 6.77 14.54 -15.15
N ASP A 348 5.79 14.96 -15.97
CA ASP A 348 4.52 14.22 -16.08
C ASP A 348 4.67 12.88 -16.79
N LEU A 349 5.48 12.81 -17.85
CA LEU A 349 5.70 11.56 -18.57
C LEU A 349 6.55 10.58 -17.75
N ALA A 350 7.49 11.08 -16.95
CA ALA A 350 8.31 10.25 -16.06
C ALA A 350 7.46 9.43 -15.07
N LEU A 351 6.26 9.91 -14.70
CA LEU A 351 5.33 9.18 -13.84
C LEU A 351 4.88 7.83 -14.40
N LEU A 352 4.98 7.63 -15.72
CA LEU A 352 4.60 6.37 -16.39
C LEU A 352 5.74 5.35 -16.42
N ALA A 353 6.94 5.68 -15.93
CA ALA A 353 8.13 4.82 -16.04
C ALA A 353 7.91 3.43 -15.44
N ASP A 354 7.28 3.36 -14.27
CA ASP A 354 7.03 2.11 -13.57
C ASP A 354 5.99 1.22 -14.27
N ASP A 355 4.96 1.80 -14.91
CA ASP A 355 4.01 1.00 -15.70
C ASP A 355 4.61 0.59 -17.04
N MET A 356 5.48 1.42 -17.61
CA MET A 356 6.23 1.09 -18.82
C MET A 356 7.27 -0.01 -18.61
N SER A 357 7.88 -0.12 -17.43
CA SER A 357 8.81 -1.22 -17.12
C SER A 357 8.10 -2.59 -17.15
N VAL A 358 6.87 -2.65 -16.64
CA VAL A 358 6.02 -3.86 -16.74
C VAL A 358 5.68 -4.17 -18.19
N VAL A 359 5.28 -3.16 -18.97
CA VAL A 359 4.98 -3.33 -20.40
C VAL A 359 6.19 -3.89 -21.15
N LEU A 360 7.38 -3.34 -20.93
CA LEU A 360 8.60 -3.81 -21.57
C LEU A 360 8.97 -5.24 -21.13
N SER A 361 8.78 -5.57 -19.86
CA SER A 361 8.96 -6.94 -19.37
C SER A 361 8.02 -7.93 -20.06
N ILE A 362 6.74 -7.57 -20.25
CA ILE A 362 5.78 -8.39 -20.99
C ILE A 362 6.23 -8.54 -22.44
N VAL A 363 6.58 -7.44 -23.11
CA VAL A 363 7.01 -7.48 -24.52
C VAL A 363 8.27 -8.31 -24.72
N SER A 364 9.23 -8.24 -23.80
CA SER A 364 10.42 -9.10 -23.80
C SER A 364 10.03 -10.59 -23.81
N GLU A 365 9.08 -10.99 -22.96
CA GLU A 365 8.59 -12.38 -22.90
C GLU A 365 7.81 -12.81 -24.16
N LEU A 366 7.05 -11.90 -24.78
CA LEU A 366 6.33 -12.16 -26.04
C LEU A 366 7.30 -12.29 -27.22
N GLN A 367 8.29 -11.40 -27.34
CA GLN A 367 9.29 -11.39 -28.40
C GLN A 367 10.18 -12.63 -28.35
N ARG A 368 10.62 -13.04 -27.15
CA ARG A 368 11.41 -14.26 -26.95
C ARG A 368 10.70 -15.53 -27.43
N ARG A 369 9.37 -15.49 -27.51
CA ARG A 369 8.53 -16.60 -27.99
C ARG A 369 8.03 -16.44 -29.42
N HIS A 370 8.43 -15.36 -30.10
CA HIS A 370 7.96 -15.05 -31.46
C HIS A 370 6.43 -15.01 -31.58
N VAL A 371 5.77 -14.56 -30.52
CA VAL A 371 4.30 -14.39 -30.48
C VAL A 371 3.91 -13.31 -31.47
N THR A 372 2.85 -13.48 -32.24
CA THR A 372 2.39 -12.45 -33.21
C THR A 372 0.92 -12.09 -33.10
N ASN A 373 0.13 -12.93 -32.42
CA ASN A 373 -1.29 -12.76 -32.23
C ASN A 373 -1.67 -12.94 -30.76
N ILE A 374 -2.18 -11.88 -30.13
CA ILE A 374 -2.34 -11.84 -28.67
C ILE A 374 -3.72 -11.39 -28.21
N ALA A 375 -4.10 -11.91 -27.05
CA ALA A 375 -5.18 -11.36 -26.25
C ALA A 375 -4.63 -10.74 -24.96
N ILE A 376 -5.18 -9.60 -24.56
CA ILE A 376 -4.92 -8.93 -23.28
C ILE A 376 -6.22 -8.97 -22.48
N LEU A 377 -6.20 -9.64 -21.33
CA LEU A 377 -7.31 -9.57 -20.38
C LEU A 377 -7.06 -8.38 -19.46
N SER A 378 -8.01 -7.46 -19.38
CA SER A 378 -7.89 -6.23 -18.60
C SER A 378 -9.14 -5.98 -17.78
N ASP A 379 -8.94 -5.43 -16.59
CA ASP A 379 -9.98 -4.88 -15.74
C ASP A 379 -9.75 -3.38 -15.50
N GLY A 380 -10.56 -2.78 -14.62
CA GLY A 380 -10.46 -1.36 -14.28
C GLY A 380 -9.04 -0.97 -13.84
N PRO A 381 -8.49 -1.56 -12.75
CA PRO A 381 -7.14 -1.28 -12.27
C PRO A 381 -6.02 -1.45 -13.31
N ALA A 382 -6.12 -2.45 -14.19
CA ALA A 382 -5.08 -2.76 -15.19
C ALA A 382 -5.23 -2.02 -16.53
N THR A 383 -6.26 -1.17 -16.70
CA THR A 383 -6.56 -0.53 -18.00
C THR A 383 -5.41 0.35 -18.50
N ILE A 384 -4.68 1.03 -17.62
CA ILE A 384 -3.50 1.83 -18.01
C ILE A 384 -2.40 0.93 -18.59
N LEU A 385 -2.08 -0.19 -17.94
CA LEU A 385 -1.10 -1.16 -18.44
C LEU A 385 -1.52 -1.74 -19.79
N SER A 386 -2.79 -2.16 -19.92
CA SER A 386 -3.35 -2.68 -21.18
C SER A 386 -3.21 -1.68 -22.33
N ASN A 387 -3.51 -0.40 -22.06
CA ASN A 387 -3.40 0.67 -23.04
C ASN A 387 -1.95 0.94 -23.47
N LEU A 388 -1.01 1.00 -22.51
CA LEU A 388 0.41 1.19 -22.78
C LEU A 388 1.01 0.01 -23.55
N LEU A 389 0.64 -1.22 -23.18
CA LEU A 389 1.05 -2.44 -23.88
C LEU A 389 0.54 -2.46 -25.32
N THR A 390 -0.75 -2.21 -25.52
CA THR A 390 -1.37 -2.16 -26.85
C THR A 390 -0.70 -1.11 -27.72
N ARG A 391 -0.43 0.08 -27.16
CA ARG A 391 0.29 1.16 -27.84
C ARG A 391 1.68 0.71 -28.30
N LEU A 392 2.49 0.17 -27.40
CA LEU A 392 3.88 -0.20 -27.69
C LEU A 392 3.94 -1.35 -28.71
N LEU A 393 3.09 -2.37 -28.56
CA LEU A 393 3.01 -3.48 -29.51
C LEU A 393 2.64 -3.01 -30.91
N HIS A 394 1.69 -2.07 -31.02
CA HIS A 394 1.27 -1.56 -32.32
C HIS A 394 2.29 -0.62 -32.97
N GLN A 395 2.86 0.32 -32.21
CA GLN A 395 3.67 1.39 -32.79
C GLN A 395 5.15 1.04 -32.90
N ASP A 396 5.70 0.38 -31.89
CA ASP A 396 7.14 0.10 -31.79
C ASP A 396 7.45 -1.33 -32.26
N VAL A 397 6.63 -2.31 -31.87
CA VAL A 397 6.79 -3.71 -32.30
C VAL A 397 6.06 -4.00 -33.62
N GLN A 398 5.21 -3.08 -34.09
CA GLN A 398 4.51 -3.13 -35.39
C GLN A 398 3.54 -4.32 -35.54
N TYR A 399 2.88 -4.73 -34.46
CA TYR A 399 1.83 -5.75 -34.54
C TYR A 399 0.61 -5.19 -35.29
N PRO A 400 0.05 -5.93 -36.26
CA PRO A 400 -1.18 -5.54 -36.93
C PRO A 400 -2.32 -5.42 -35.93
N ALA A 401 -3.17 -4.40 -36.05
CA ALA A 401 -4.29 -4.18 -35.12
C ALA A 401 -5.27 -5.37 -35.05
N GLN A 402 -5.39 -6.14 -36.14
CA GLN A 402 -6.20 -7.36 -36.20
C GLN A 402 -5.66 -8.54 -35.36
N ASN A 403 -4.39 -8.46 -34.94
CA ASN A 403 -3.71 -9.46 -34.12
C ASN A 403 -3.62 -9.04 -32.63
N LEU A 404 -4.24 -7.90 -32.29
CA LEU A 404 -4.26 -7.36 -30.94
C LEU A 404 -5.70 -7.35 -30.45
N HIS A 405 -6.00 -8.23 -29.51
CA HIS A 405 -7.32 -8.37 -28.92
C HIS A 405 -7.29 -7.95 -27.45
N VAL A 406 -8.18 -7.05 -27.04
CA VAL A 406 -8.34 -6.67 -25.63
C VAL A 406 -9.70 -7.14 -25.16
N PHE A 407 -9.74 -8.00 -24.15
CA PHE A 407 -10.95 -8.41 -23.47
C PHE A 407 -11.06 -7.64 -22.15
N SER A 408 -12.03 -6.73 -22.06
CA SER A 408 -12.20 -5.88 -20.88
C SER A 408 -13.33 -6.40 -20.00
N THR A 409 -13.03 -6.72 -18.75
CA THR A 409 -14.04 -7.08 -17.75
C THR A 409 -14.72 -5.87 -17.12
N SER A 410 -14.15 -4.68 -17.31
CA SER A 410 -14.76 -3.42 -16.89
C SER A 410 -15.71 -2.89 -17.99
N PRO A 411 -16.98 -2.56 -17.65
CA PRO A 411 -17.95 -1.99 -18.59
C PRO A 411 -17.62 -0.52 -18.96
N THR A 412 -16.73 0.12 -18.19
CA THR A 412 -16.35 1.54 -18.34
C THR A 412 -15.15 1.77 -19.26
N SER A 413 -14.49 0.70 -19.74
CA SER A 413 -13.32 0.76 -20.63
C SER A 413 -13.61 1.20 -22.08
N SER A 414 -14.84 1.58 -22.39
CA SER A 414 -15.27 2.07 -23.72
C SER A 414 -14.61 3.39 -24.17
N SER A 415 -13.83 4.04 -23.29
CA SER A 415 -13.15 5.32 -23.55
C SER A 415 -11.65 5.19 -23.88
N SER A 416 -11.15 3.98 -24.19
CA SER A 416 -9.73 3.83 -24.53
C SER A 416 -9.38 4.63 -25.79
N VAL A 417 -8.39 5.50 -25.66
CA VAL A 417 -7.85 6.30 -26.78
C VAL A 417 -7.19 5.40 -27.83
N TRP A 418 -6.80 4.20 -27.42
CA TRP A 418 -6.01 3.27 -28.21
C TRP A 418 -6.88 2.17 -28.85
N LEU A 419 -8.21 2.35 -28.90
CA LEU A 419 -9.15 1.53 -29.67
C LEU A 419 -8.79 1.38 -31.15
N GLN A 420 -8.04 2.33 -31.70
CA GLN A 420 -7.55 2.27 -33.08
C GLN A 420 -6.41 1.24 -33.28
N HIS A 421 -5.79 0.77 -32.20
CA HIS A 421 -4.63 -0.13 -32.25
C HIS A 421 -4.98 -1.60 -32.00
N ALA A 422 -6.19 -1.91 -31.51
CA ALA A 422 -6.61 -3.25 -31.15
C ALA A 422 -8.13 -3.40 -31.20
N SER A 423 -8.63 -4.63 -31.38
CA SER A 423 -10.05 -4.92 -31.17
C SER A 423 -10.36 -4.96 -29.67
N LEU A 424 -11.36 -4.21 -29.21
CA LEU A 424 -11.85 -4.26 -27.83
C LEU A 424 -13.17 -5.03 -27.74
N THR A 425 -13.19 -6.06 -26.91
CA THR A 425 -14.37 -6.87 -26.63
C THR A 425 -14.71 -6.79 -25.14
N PRO A 426 -15.85 -6.19 -24.77
CA PRO A 426 -16.35 -6.28 -23.40
C PRO A 426 -16.61 -7.75 -23.02
N LEU A 427 -16.15 -8.17 -21.85
CA LEU A 427 -16.25 -9.54 -21.38
C LEU A 427 -16.81 -9.59 -19.96
N GLU A 428 -18.08 -10.00 -19.83
CA GLU A 428 -18.63 -10.35 -18.53
C GLU A 428 -18.10 -11.71 -18.10
N ILE A 429 -16.92 -11.72 -17.46
CA ILE A 429 -16.14 -12.94 -17.22
C ILE A 429 -16.85 -13.97 -16.34
N PHE A 430 -17.80 -13.52 -15.53
CA PHE A 430 -18.62 -14.37 -14.65
C PHE A 430 -19.91 -14.87 -15.31
N GLN A 431 -20.21 -14.46 -16.56
CA GLN A 431 -21.35 -14.97 -17.30
C GLN A 431 -20.93 -16.11 -18.24
N PRO A 432 -21.38 -17.37 -18.00
CA PRO A 432 -20.97 -18.51 -18.82
C PRO A 432 -21.32 -18.35 -20.31
N ALA A 433 -22.43 -17.67 -20.63
CA ALA A 433 -22.83 -17.42 -22.02
C ALA A 433 -21.86 -16.46 -22.74
N ALA A 434 -21.36 -15.43 -22.05
CA ALA A 434 -20.39 -14.50 -22.60
C ALA A 434 -19.05 -15.19 -22.88
N ILE A 435 -18.59 -16.02 -21.92
CA ILE A 435 -17.39 -16.86 -22.07
C ILE A 435 -17.53 -17.82 -23.24
N ALA A 436 -18.62 -18.60 -23.29
CA ALA A 436 -18.85 -19.58 -24.34
C ALA A 436 -18.92 -18.95 -25.74
N HIS A 437 -19.45 -17.73 -25.85
CA HIS A 437 -19.50 -17.00 -27.12
C HIS A 437 -18.10 -16.70 -27.67
N VAL A 438 -17.17 -16.26 -26.81
CA VAL A 438 -15.79 -15.97 -27.23
C VAL A 438 -15.01 -17.26 -27.48
N LEU A 439 -15.15 -18.27 -26.61
CA LEU A 439 -14.46 -19.55 -26.78
C LEU A 439 -14.92 -20.30 -28.05
N ALA A 440 -16.15 -20.10 -28.51
CA ALA A 440 -16.61 -20.64 -29.79
C ALA A 440 -15.80 -20.10 -30.99
N GLN A 441 -15.18 -18.93 -30.86
CA GLN A 441 -14.33 -18.29 -31.87
C GLN A 441 -12.84 -18.59 -31.66
N GLN A 442 -12.47 -19.40 -30.66
CA GLN A 442 -11.06 -19.66 -30.32
C GLN A 442 -10.22 -20.07 -31.54
N THR A 443 -10.71 -21.01 -32.35
CA THR A 443 -9.98 -21.52 -33.51
C THR A 443 -9.82 -20.46 -34.59
N GLU A 444 -10.79 -19.54 -34.71
CA GLU A 444 -10.71 -18.41 -35.64
C GLU A 444 -9.74 -17.35 -35.13
N LEU A 445 -9.75 -17.10 -33.81
CA LEU A 445 -8.85 -16.15 -33.16
C LEU A 445 -7.40 -16.64 -33.16
N ALA A 446 -7.14 -17.95 -33.05
CA ALA A 446 -5.81 -18.58 -33.13
C ALA A 446 -4.71 -17.82 -32.34
N LEU A 447 -4.97 -17.55 -31.06
CA LEU A 447 -4.13 -16.70 -30.22
C LEU A 447 -2.87 -17.43 -29.78
N ASP A 448 -1.71 -16.87 -30.12
CA ASP A 448 -0.38 -17.36 -29.72
C ASP A 448 -0.13 -17.16 -28.23
N ALA A 449 -0.62 -16.03 -27.67
CA ALA A 449 -0.52 -15.75 -26.26
C ALA A 449 -1.72 -15.01 -25.67
N VAL A 450 -1.95 -15.22 -24.37
CA VAL A 450 -2.88 -14.44 -23.56
C VAL A 450 -2.11 -13.79 -22.42
N VAL A 451 -2.16 -12.45 -22.33
CA VAL A 451 -1.62 -11.68 -21.22
C VAL A 451 -2.77 -11.42 -20.24
N ASP A 452 -2.75 -12.10 -19.11
CA ASP A 452 -3.72 -11.89 -18.03
C ASP A 452 -3.22 -10.80 -17.07
N LEU A 453 -3.80 -9.61 -17.21
CA LEU A 453 -3.58 -8.52 -16.26
C LEU A 453 -4.60 -8.53 -15.12
N VAL A 454 -5.65 -9.37 -15.16
CA VAL A 454 -6.76 -9.40 -14.18
C VAL A 454 -6.43 -10.25 -12.96
N GLY A 455 -5.69 -11.35 -13.14
CA GLY A 455 -5.12 -12.13 -12.02
C GLY A 455 -6.17 -12.77 -11.10
N SER A 456 -7.31 -13.19 -11.66
CA SER A 456 -8.39 -13.90 -10.96
C SER A 456 -8.48 -15.37 -11.41
N GLU A 457 -9.14 -16.23 -10.64
CA GLU A 457 -9.40 -17.62 -11.06
C GLU A 457 -10.19 -17.69 -12.38
N ALA A 458 -11.21 -16.85 -12.52
CA ALA A 458 -12.02 -16.78 -13.74
C ALA A 458 -11.20 -16.32 -14.96
N SER A 459 -10.25 -15.40 -14.78
CA SER A 459 -9.36 -14.95 -15.87
C SER A 459 -8.29 -15.97 -16.22
N ALA A 460 -7.77 -16.70 -15.23
CA ALA A 460 -6.84 -17.80 -15.48
C ALA A 460 -7.51 -18.97 -16.24
N GLU A 461 -8.72 -19.37 -15.83
CA GLU A 461 -9.50 -20.39 -16.53
C GLU A 461 -9.84 -19.94 -17.97
N PHE A 462 -10.26 -18.70 -18.14
CA PHE A 462 -10.55 -18.14 -19.45
C PHE A 462 -9.30 -18.06 -20.34
N ALA A 463 -8.17 -17.58 -19.81
CA ALA A 463 -6.92 -17.45 -20.55
C ALA A 463 -6.40 -18.80 -21.05
N THR A 464 -6.37 -19.80 -20.18
CA THR A 464 -5.93 -21.17 -20.53
C THR A 464 -6.88 -21.86 -21.49
N SER A 465 -8.18 -21.54 -21.42
CA SER A 465 -9.17 -22.03 -22.38
C SER A 465 -9.08 -21.32 -23.73
N LEU A 466 -8.74 -20.03 -23.76
CA LEU A 466 -8.75 -19.18 -24.96
C LEU A 466 -7.47 -19.32 -25.79
N VAL A 467 -6.29 -19.36 -25.17
CA VAL A 467 -5.01 -19.50 -25.89
C VAL A 467 -5.02 -20.78 -26.74
N GLN A 468 -4.35 -20.79 -27.91
CA GLN A 468 -4.24 -22.01 -28.72
C GLN A 468 -3.31 -23.06 -28.07
N SER A 469 -3.37 -24.31 -28.53
CA SER A 469 -2.43 -25.34 -28.06
C SER A 469 -0.99 -24.96 -28.42
N MET A 470 -0.03 -25.30 -27.54
CA MET A 470 1.37 -24.86 -27.56
C MET A 470 1.57 -23.34 -27.40
N GLY A 471 0.50 -22.59 -27.11
CA GLY A 471 0.57 -21.16 -26.84
C GLY A 471 1.03 -20.83 -25.42
N CYS A 472 1.05 -19.54 -25.11
CA CYS A 472 1.58 -19.02 -23.85
C CYS A 472 0.54 -18.21 -23.07
N VAL A 473 0.45 -18.41 -21.76
CA VAL A 473 -0.29 -17.54 -20.84
C VAL A 473 0.71 -16.77 -19.99
N VAL A 474 0.63 -15.45 -20.00
CA VAL A 474 1.47 -14.54 -19.22
C VAL A 474 0.61 -13.96 -18.09
N PHE A 475 0.90 -14.34 -16.85
CA PHE A 475 0.29 -13.78 -15.65
C PHE A 475 1.16 -12.64 -15.12
N VAL A 476 0.55 -11.48 -14.90
CA VAL A 476 1.24 -10.29 -14.41
C VAL A 476 0.86 -10.05 -12.95
N ASP A 477 1.88 -9.85 -12.10
CA ASP A 477 1.70 -9.58 -10.68
C ASP A 477 0.82 -8.34 -10.43
N ARG A 478 -0.14 -8.49 -9.50
CA ARG A 478 -1.10 -7.44 -9.13
C ARG A 478 -0.80 -6.74 -7.82
N SER A 479 0.30 -7.09 -7.15
CA SER A 479 0.71 -6.49 -5.87
C SER A 479 0.91 -4.96 -5.93
N ARG A 480 1.04 -4.40 -7.14
CA ARG A 480 1.11 -2.95 -7.40
C ARG A 480 -0.23 -2.23 -7.56
N LEU A 481 -1.30 -2.98 -7.79
CA LEU A 481 -2.63 -2.46 -8.09
C LEU A 481 -3.60 -2.73 -6.94
N GLU A 482 -3.32 -3.72 -6.10
CA GLU A 482 -4.19 -4.19 -5.03
C GLU A 482 -3.43 -4.38 -3.72
N LEU A 483 -4.11 -4.13 -2.59
CA LEU A 483 -3.52 -4.29 -1.26
C LEU A 483 -3.34 -5.77 -0.87
N GLN A 484 -4.27 -6.63 -1.29
CA GLN A 484 -4.28 -8.06 -0.97
C GLN A 484 -4.66 -8.86 -2.23
N PRO A 485 -3.74 -8.95 -3.22
CA PRO A 485 -3.99 -9.81 -4.37
C PRO A 485 -4.07 -11.29 -3.92
N PRO A 486 -4.80 -12.15 -4.67
CA PRO A 486 -4.84 -13.57 -4.36
C PRO A 486 -3.44 -14.18 -4.42
N SER A 487 -3.01 -14.82 -3.33
CA SER A 487 -1.70 -15.46 -3.23
C SER A 487 -1.62 -16.80 -3.96
N ILE A 488 -2.78 -17.41 -4.25
CA ILE A 488 -2.93 -18.67 -4.96
C ILE A 488 -4.13 -18.54 -5.89
N ILE A 489 -3.98 -19.00 -7.13
CA ILE A 489 -5.05 -19.06 -8.13
C ILE A 489 -5.24 -20.53 -8.50
N ALA A 490 -6.46 -21.06 -8.34
CA ALA A 490 -6.79 -22.39 -8.83
C ALA A 490 -6.76 -22.42 -10.36
N MET A 491 -6.12 -23.43 -10.94
CA MET A 491 -5.99 -23.57 -12.40
C MET A 491 -6.12 -25.05 -12.81
N ASP A 492 -6.77 -25.30 -13.94
CA ASP A 492 -6.85 -26.64 -14.53
C ASP A 492 -5.52 -27.04 -15.19
N MET A 493 -4.66 -27.69 -14.39
CA MET A 493 -3.37 -28.20 -14.86
C MET A 493 -3.51 -29.29 -15.93
N ASN A 494 -4.65 -29.98 -16.03
CA ASN A 494 -4.85 -30.96 -17.11
C ASN A 494 -4.90 -30.25 -18.47
N THR A 495 -5.64 -29.15 -18.56
CA THR A 495 -5.67 -28.31 -19.78
C THR A 495 -4.28 -27.78 -20.13
N VAL A 496 -3.52 -27.29 -19.15
CA VAL A 496 -2.15 -26.81 -19.36
C VAL A 496 -1.24 -27.90 -19.94
N VAL A 497 -1.27 -29.11 -19.35
CA VAL A 497 -0.42 -30.22 -19.78
C VAL A 497 -0.85 -30.78 -21.13
N VAL A 498 -2.14 -31.08 -21.32
CA VAL A 498 -2.66 -31.71 -22.55
C VAL A 498 -2.49 -30.80 -23.77
N ARG A 499 -2.61 -29.49 -23.58
CA ARG A 499 -2.47 -28.50 -24.65
C ARG A 499 -1.05 -27.95 -24.76
N GLU A 500 -0.10 -28.46 -23.99
CA GLU A 500 1.30 -28.02 -23.97
C GLU A 500 1.47 -26.50 -23.77
N LEU A 501 0.65 -25.91 -22.91
CA LEU A 501 0.67 -24.47 -22.67
C LEU A 501 1.92 -24.09 -21.86
N GLN A 502 2.54 -22.98 -22.26
CA GLN A 502 3.55 -22.34 -21.42
C GLN A 502 2.88 -21.35 -20.47
N VAL A 503 3.25 -21.40 -19.19
CA VAL A 503 2.79 -20.45 -18.18
C VAL A 503 3.96 -19.61 -17.72
N VAL A 504 3.80 -18.30 -17.78
CA VAL A 504 4.84 -17.31 -17.49
C VAL A 504 4.32 -16.37 -16.41
N SER A 505 5.19 -16.03 -15.46
CA SER A 505 4.91 -14.98 -14.49
C SER A 505 5.80 -13.78 -14.81
N VAL A 506 5.18 -12.59 -14.86
CA VAL A 506 5.87 -11.30 -14.86
C VAL A 506 5.65 -10.67 -13.49
N HIS A 507 6.74 -10.44 -12.77
CA HIS A 507 6.78 -9.81 -11.45
C HIS A 507 8.09 -9.03 -11.35
N ASP A 508 8.16 -8.07 -10.43
CA ASP A 508 9.35 -7.25 -10.15
C ASP A 508 10.12 -6.79 -11.40
N CYS A 509 9.57 -5.78 -12.08
CA CYS A 509 10.13 -5.29 -13.35
C CYS A 509 11.20 -4.20 -13.15
N HIS A 510 11.96 -4.22 -12.03
CA HIS A 510 12.96 -3.20 -11.75
C HIS A 510 14.06 -3.13 -12.83
N ASP A 511 14.48 -4.27 -13.37
CA ASP A 511 15.50 -4.36 -14.44
C ASP A 511 15.09 -3.62 -15.73
N TYR A 512 13.80 -3.36 -15.93
CA TYR A 512 13.27 -2.68 -17.12
C TYR A 512 13.02 -1.18 -16.88
N LEU A 513 13.36 -0.64 -15.71
CA LEU A 513 13.06 0.77 -15.37
C LEU A 513 13.89 1.75 -16.21
N ASP A 514 15.16 1.46 -16.44
CA ASP A 514 16.03 2.30 -17.28
C ASP A 514 15.61 2.25 -18.76
N ASP A 515 15.26 1.07 -19.27
CA ASP A 515 14.70 0.91 -20.62
C ASP A 515 13.37 1.66 -20.77
N ALA A 516 12.53 1.66 -19.73
CA ALA A 516 11.29 2.43 -19.71
C ALA A 516 11.54 3.94 -19.79
N LEU A 517 12.54 4.44 -19.07
CA LEU A 517 12.96 5.85 -19.17
C LEU A 517 13.50 6.17 -20.57
N GLN A 518 14.31 5.28 -21.16
CA GLN A 518 14.83 5.47 -22.51
C GLN A 518 13.72 5.49 -23.58
N TYR A 519 12.72 4.61 -23.44
CA TYR A 519 11.52 4.62 -24.27
C TYR A 519 10.77 5.96 -24.11
N LEU A 520 10.48 6.39 -22.88
CA LEU A 520 9.77 7.64 -22.62
C LEU A 520 10.55 8.87 -23.13
N ALA A 521 11.88 8.87 -23.04
CA ALA A 521 12.73 9.91 -23.61
C ALA A 521 12.61 10.00 -25.13
N THR A 522 12.52 8.86 -25.81
CA THR A 522 12.30 8.79 -27.26
C THR A 522 10.90 9.32 -27.61
N GLN A 523 9.87 8.86 -26.88
CA GLN A 523 8.48 9.28 -27.12
C GLN A 523 8.26 10.78 -26.83
N ALA A 524 8.97 11.35 -25.86
CA ALA A 524 8.87 12.77 -25.50
C ALA A 524 9.32 13.72 -26.62
N GLN A 525 10.14 13.25 -27.58
CA GLN A 525 10.59 14.07 -28.72
C GLN A 525 9.47 14.36 -29.73
N SER A 526 8.42 13.52 -29.77
CA SER A 526 7.25 13.71 -30.62
C SER A 526 6.11 14.33 -29.82
N GLN A 527 5.68 15.54 -30.20
CA GLN A 527 4.56 16.22 -29.54
C GLN A 527 3.28 15.38 -29.58
N GLN A 528 3.01 14.68 -30.70
CA GLN A 528 1.85 13.81 -30.83
C GLN A 528 1.93 12.62 -29.87
N SER A 529 3.07 11.93 -29.81
CA SER A 529 3.26 10.79 -28.90
C SER A 529 3.14 11.23 -27.43
N ALA A 530 3.78 12.34 -27.09
CA ALA A 530 3.73 12.93 -25.77
C ALA A 530 2.30 13.36 -25.36
N MET A 531 1.47 13.84 -26.29
CA MET A 531 0.05 14.13 -26.05
C MET A 531 -0.78 12.85 -25.87
N GLU A 532 -0.46 11.79 -26.60
CA GLU A 532 -1.13 10.50 -26.45
C GLU A 532 -0.86 9.87 -25.08
N LEU A 533 0.40 9.83 -24.64
CA LEU A 533 0.78 9.32 -23.32
C LEU A 533 0.12 10.11 -22.17
N ARG A 534 0.01 11.43 -22.31
CA ARG A 534 -0.68 12.28 -21.31
C ARG A 534 -2.16 11.98 -21.14
N LYS A 535 -2.78 11.19 -22.03
CA LYS A 535 -4.16 10.76 -21.84
C LYS A 535 -4.29 9.76 -20.68
N CYS A 536 -3.21 9.07 -20.29
CA CYS A 536 -3.12 8.32 -19.03
C CYS A 536 -3.12 9.20 -17.77
N LEU A 537 -3.10 10.54 -17.89
CA LEU A 537 -2.95 11.44 -16.76
C LEU A 537 -4.11 12.43 -16.70
N VAL A 538 -4.64 12.69 -15.51
CA VAL A 538 -5.58 13.77 -15.20
C VAL A 538 -4.79 15.05 -14.91
N ALA A 539 -5.46 16.20 -14.96
CA ALA A 539 -4.86 17.49 -14.59
C ALA A 539 -4.22 17.46 -13.19
N SER A 540 -3.14 18.22 -13.05
CA SER A 540 -2.39 18.29 -11.79
C SER A 540 -3.13 19.08 -10.73
N VAL A 541 -3.01 18.62 -9.49
CA VAL A 541 -3.54 19.29 -8.29
C VAL A 541 -2.47 19.36 -7.21
N GLU A 542 -2.64 20.23 -6.23
CA GLU A 542 -1.73 20.30 -5.08
C GLU A 542 -2.02 19.20 -4.06
N LEU A 543 -0.98 18.78 -3.31
CA LEU A 543 -1.08 17.73 -2.29
C LEU A 543 -2.19 18.02 -1.27
N SER A 544 -2.33 19.29 -0.86
CA SER A 544 -3.37 19.75 0.06
C SER A 544 -4.81 19.57 -0.48
N GLN A 545 -4.97 19.48 -1.80
CA GLN A 545 -6.26 19.29 -2.48
C GLN A 545 -6.48 17.85 -2.94
N ALA A 546 -5.44 17.00 -2.89
CA ALA A 546 -5.47 15.65 -3.44
C ALA A 546 -6.61 14.80 -2.85
N LEU A 547 -6.82 14.85 -1.52
CA LEU A 547 -7.90 14.12 -0.85
C LEU A 547 -9.28 14.49 -1.41
N HIS A 548 -9.55 15.80 -1.54
CA HIS A 548 -10.84 16.27 -2.04
C HIS A 548 -11.07 15.83 -3.49
N GLN A 549 -10.04 15.90 -4.33
CA GLN A 549 -10.12 15.50 -5.74
C GLN A 549 -10.31 13.99 -5.89
N LEU A 550 -9.60 13.19 -5.10
CA LEU A 550 -9.75 11.73 -5.06
C LEU A 550 -11.14 11.30 -4.59
N GLN A 551 -11.83 12.10 -3.77
CA GLN A 551 -13.19 11.82 -3.35
C GLN A 551 -14.25 12.28 -4.36
N THR A 552 -13.99 13.37 -5.11
CA THR A 552 -15.00 14.03 -5.96
C THR A 552 -14.94 13.65 -7.43
N ILE A 553 -13.75 13.44 -8.00
CA ILE A 553 -13.61 12.98 -9.38
C ILE A 553 -14.29 11.60 -9.49
N PRO A 554 -15.10 11.33 -10.54
CA PRO A 554 -15.76 10.04 -10.70
C PRO A 554 -14.74 8.89 -10.72
N GLU A 555 -14.98 7.84 -9.94
CA GLU A 555 -14.06 6.71 -9.76
C GLU A 555 -13.60 6.07 -11.09
N ARG A 556 -14.53 5.91 -12.03
CA ARG A 556 -14.26 5.41 -13.40
C ARG A 556 -13.17 6.17 -14.15
N THR A 557 -12.90 7.43 -13.79
CA THR A 557 -11.81 8.22 -14.39
C THR A 557 -10.46 7.60 -14.04
N PHE A 558 -10.34 7.02 -12.84
CA PHE A 558 -9.10 6.46 -12.32
C PHE A 558 -8.80 5.04 -12.82
N GLU A 559 -9.74 4.38 -13.49
CA GLU A 559 -9.49 3.11 -14.18
C GLU A 559 -8.48 3.30 -15.32
N ALA A 560 -8.61 4.39 -16.09
CA ALA A 560 -7.77 4.63 -17.25
C ALA A 560 -6.76 5.78 -17.08
N ARG A 561 -6.77 6.49 -15.93
CA ARG A 561 -5.93 7.69 -15.74
C ARG A 561 -5.46 7.87 -14.29
N TYR A 562 -4.24 8.39 -14.12
CA TYR A 562 -3.72 8.81 -12.82
C TYR A 562 -4.01 10.28 -12.52
N LEU A 563 -4.35 10.60 -11.27
CA LEU A 563 -4.30 11.98 -10.80
C LEU A 563 -2.84 12.39 -10.59
N GLN A 564 -2.44 13.52 -11.16
CA GLN A 564 -1.13 14.10 -10.87
C GLN A 564 -1.22 14.96 -9.61
N VAL A 565 -0.34 14.72 -8.66
CA VAL A 565 -0.26 15.47 -7.41
C VAL A 565 1.10 16.15 -7.32
N LYS A 566 1.09 17.47 -7.22
CA LYS A 566 2.28 18.29 -6.95
C LYS A 566 2.43 18.49 -5.46
N THR A 567 3.68 18.49 -5.04
CA THR A 567 4.10 18.74 -3.67
C THR A 567 4.62 20.17 -3.64
N ASP A 568 3.71 21.11 -3.37
CA ASP A 568 4.08 22.50 -3.13
C ASP A 568 5.02 22.56 -1.93
N VAL A 569 6.30 22.81 -2.19
CA VAL A 569 7.22 23.29 -1.17
C VAL A 569 7.65 24.68 -1.61
N ILE A 570 7.10 25.67 -0.90
CA ILE A 570 7.60 27.04 -0.88
C ILE A 570 9.11 26.94 -0.71
N SER A 571 9.85 27.52 -1.66
CA SER A 571 11.28 27.77 -1.51
C SER A 571 11.50 28.60 -0.24
N THR A 572 11.80 27.93 0.88
CA THR A 572 12.29 28.55 2.12
C THR A 572 13.76 28.28 2.26
#